data_AF-A0A9W5P5J9-F1
#
_entry.id   AF-A0A9W5P5J9-F1
#
_cell.length_a   1.000
_cell.length_b   1.000
_cell.length_c   1.000
_cell.angle_alpha   90.00
_cell.angle_beta   90.00
_cell.angle_gamma   90.00
#
_symmetry.space_group_name_H-M   'P 1'
#
loop_
_entity.id
_entity.type
_entity.pdbx_description
1 polymer ?
#
loop_
_entity_poly.entity_id
_entity_poly.type
_entity_poly.pdbx_seq_one_letter_code
_entity_poly.pdbx_strand_id
1 'polypeptide(L)'
;MFRWFQKNNKVNEEKDGQYLEIKNEQINEQLKQKIMELESISEDICSKYQKIYEERFAQNGKLNLKLSIKRDIDGDELEELTSKNCLEYEYRSEINFEYDASKSWEVCTISLWYYYQGYRKSSSIGTLYSGTINELEEEVKATLEELLHSEDN
;
A
#
# COMPACT_ATOMS: atom_id res chain seq x y z
N MET A 1 -21.30 1.38 -12.23
CA MET A 1 -21.75 2.26 -11.12
C MET A 1 -21.63 1.44 -9.84
N PHE A 2 -20.44 1.39 -9.24
CA PHE A 2 -20.17 0.54 -8.08
C PHE A 2 -20.42 1.34 -6.79
N ARG A 3 -21.44 0.91 -6.04
CA ARG A 3 -21.76 1.45 -4.70
C ARG A 3 -20.79 0.83 -3.72
N TRP A 4 -19.75 1.57 -3.33
CA TRP A 4 -18.89 1.17 -2.22
C TRP A 4 -19.42 1.77 -0.91
N PHE A 5 -19.56 0.89 0.09
CA PHE A 5 -19.91 1.12 1.50
C PHE A 5 -21.20 1.87 1.86
N GLN A 6 -22.31 1.13 1.90
CA GLN A 6 -23.39 1.37 2.88
C GLN A 6 -23.76 0.08 3.62
N LYS A 7 -23.30 0.01 4.87
CA LYS A 7 -23.95 -0.53 6.08
C LYS A 7 -24.43 -2.00 6.08
N ASN A 8 -23.67 -2.88 6.77
CA ASN A 8 -24.09 -3.62 7.98
C ASN A 8 -23.23 -4.88 8.19
N ASN A 9 -22.20 -4.76 9.04
CA ASN A 9 -21.93 -5.74 10.08
C ASN A 9 -21.23 -4.98 11.21
N LYS A 10 -21.72 -5.12 12.44
CA LYS A 10 -21.08 -4.55 13.63
C LYS A 10 -19.76 -5.28 13.83
N VAL A 11 -18.69 -4.73 13.28
CA VAL A 11 -17.33 -5.14 13.56
C VAL A 11 -16.75 -4.05 14.46
N ASN A 12 -16.27 -4.43 15.64
CA ASN A 12 -15.50 -3.53 16.50
C ASN A 12 -14.13 -3.32 15.84
N GLU A 13 -14.09 -2.47 14.82
CA GLU A 13 -12.86 -2.03 14.16
C GLU A 13 -12.39 -0.78 14.90
N GLU A 14 -11.27 -0.87 15.61
CA GLU A 14 -10.60 0.32 16.13
C GLU A 14 -9.91 0.99 14.94
N LYS A 15 -10.47 2.12 14.51
CA LYS A 15 -9.98 2.91 13.38
C LYS A 15 -8.94 3.90 13.89
N ASP A 16 -7.70 3.76 13.45
CA ASP A 16 -6.65 4.76 13.65
C ASP A 16 -6.36 5.45 12.32
N GLY A 17 -6.85 6.68 12.16
CA GLY A 17 -6.73 7.43 10.90
C GLY A 17 -7.35 6.68 9.71
N GLN A 18 -6.53 6.39 8.70
CA GLN A 18 -6.94 5.69 7.48
C GLN A 18 -6.76 4.16 7.57
N TYR A 19 -6.39 3.62 8.73
CA TYR A 19 -6.08 2.20 8.89
C TYR A 19 -7.08 1.49 9.81
N LEU A 20 -7.40 0.25 9.47
CA LEU A 20 -8.23 -0.64 10.27
C LEU A 20 -7.38 -1.81 10.78
N GLU A 21 -7.45 -1.99 12.09
CA GLU A 21 -6.94 -3.18 12.75
C GLU A 21 -7.89 -4.37 12.51
N ILE A 22 -7.34 -5.47 12.01
CA ILE A 22 -8.05 -6.71 11.70
C ILE A 22 -7.55 -7.81 12.63
N LYS A 23 -8.45 -8.32 13.47
CA LYS A 23 -8.10 -9.41 14.40
C LYS A 23 -7.98 -10.73 13.68
N ASN A 24 -7.18 -11.63 14.22
CA ASN A 24 -6.90 -12.94 13.60
C ASN A 24 -8.16 -13.74 13.25
N GLU A 25 -9.25 -13.62 14.02
CA GLU A 25 -10.52 -14.32 13.76
C GLU A 25 -11.23 -13.84 12.49
N GLN A 26 -10.88 -12.66 11.99
CA GLN A 26 -11.48 -12.04 10.81
C GLN A 26 -10.65 -12.30 9.53
N ILE A 27 -9.47 -12.90 9.68
CA ILE A 27 -8.57 -13.22 8.58
C ILE A 27 -9.10 -14.46 7.86
N ASN A 28 -9.70 -14.23 6.70
CA ASN A 28 -10.39 -15.25 5.91
C ASN A 28 -10.37 -14.88 4.41
N GLU A 29 -10.95 -15.75 3.59
CA GLU A 29 -10.99 -15.58 2.13
C GLU A 29 -11.71 -14.29 1.68
N GLN A 30 -12.69 -13.78 2.44
CA GLN A 30 -13.34 -12.51 2.09
C GLN A 30 -12.39 -11.33 2.29
N LEU A 31 -11.60 -11.34 3.36
CA LEU A 31 -10.55 -10.34 3.58
C LEU A 31 -9.49 -10.43 2.48
N LYS A 32 -9.06 -11.64 2.12
CA LYS A 32 -8.11 -11.86 1.01
C LYS A 32 -8.58 -11.21 -0.29
N GLN A 33 -9.85 -11.38 -0.66
CA GLN A 33 -10.38 -10.73 -1.87
C GLN A 33 -10.34 -9.19 -1.77
N LYS A 34 -10.61 -8.62 -0.60
CA LYS A 34 -10.52 -7.17 -0.40
C LYS A 34 -9.09 -6.65 -0.52
N ILE A 35 -8.11 -7.37 0.03
CA ILE A 35 -6.70 -7.00 -0.08
C ILE A 35 -6.26 -7.04 -1.54
N MET A 36 -6.62 -8.11 -2.27
CA MET A 36 -6.31 -8.23 -3.69
C MET A 36 -6.98 -7.13 -4.54
N GLU A 37 -8.22 -6.76 -4.23
CA GLU A 37 -8.92 -5.65 -4.90
C GLU A 37 -8.24 -4.31 -4.61
N LEU A 38 -7.83 -4.07 -3.35
CA LEU A 38 -7.08 -2.88 -2.96
C LEU A 38 -5.74 -2.80 -3.70
N GLU A 39 -4.97 -3.88 -3.74
CA GLU A 39 -3.70 -3.93 -4.51
C GLU A 39 -3.95 -3.61 -5.99
N SER A 40 -4.98 -4.17 -6.61
CA SER A 40 -5.33 -3.91 -8.01
C SER A 40 -5.72 -2.46 -8.27
N ILE A 41 -6.52 -1.84 -7.38
CA ILE A 41 -6.87 -0.42 -7.49
C ILE A 41 -5.62 0.44 -7.34
N SER A 42 -4.74 0.08 -6.41
CA SER A 42 -3.48 0.79 -6.20
C SER A 42 -2.54 0.67 -7.39
N GLU A 43 -2.49 -0.47 -8.10
CA GLU A 43 -1.74 -0.63 -9.37
C GLU A 43 -2.25 0.35 -10.46
N ASP A 44 -3.57 0.53 -10.57
CA ASP A 44 -4.17 1.50 -11.50
C ASP A 44 -3.82 2.95 -11.12
N ILE A 45 -3.88 3.27 -9.81
CA ILE A 45 -3.49 4.59 -9.28
C ILE A 45 -2.00 4.87 -9.55
N CYS A 46 -1.12 3.90 -9.28
CA CYS A 46 0.32 4.01 -9.56
C CYS A 46 0.57 4.35 -11.04
N SER A 47 -0.04 3.57 -11.94
CA SER A 47 0.10 3.75 -13.39
C SER A 47 -0.39 5.12 -13.85
N LYS A 48 -1.53 5.58 -13.31
CA LYS A 48 -2.11 6.90 -13.61
C LYS A 48 -1.17 8.02 -13.17
N TYR A 49 -0.72 8.02 -11.92
CA TYR A 49 0.03 9.14 -11.35
C TYR A 49 1.50 9.14 -11.76
N GLN A 50 2.12 7.98 -11.99
CA GLN A 50 3.44 7.92 -12.61
C GLN A 50 3.44 8.69 -13.93
N LYS A 51 2.46 8.43 -14.81
CA LYS A 51 2.35 9.12 -16.11
C LYS A 51 2.12 10.63 -15.97
N ILE A 52 1.37 11.06 -14.96
CA ILE A 52 1.08 12.49 -14.72
C ILE A 52 2.34 13.23 -14.24
N TYR A 53 3.17 12.58 -13.43
CA TYR A 53 4.31 13.21 -12.75
C TYR A 53 5.66 13.00 -13.43
N GLU A 54 5.79 12.00 -14.31
CA GLU A 54 7.06 11.63 -14.97
C GLU A 54 7.78 12.83 -15.60
N GLU A 55 7.05 13.67 -16.36
CA GLU A 55 7.65 14.85 -16.99
C GLU A 55 8.10 15.90 -15.95
N ARG A 56 7.31 16.12 -14.89
CA ARG A 56 7.64 17.10 -13.84
C ARG A 56 8.88 16.66 -13.05
N PHE A 57 8.98 15.37 -12.74
CA PHE A 57 10.17 14.77 -12.13
C PHE A 57 11.40 14.96 -13.01
N ALA A 58 11.28 14.64 -14.30
CA ALA A 58 12.39 14.79 -15.25
C ALA A 58 12.85 16.25 -15.41
N GLN A 59 11.91 17.20 -15.41
CA GLN A 59 12.22 18.64 -15.44
C GLN A 59 12.97 19.12 -14.19
N ASN A 60 12.84 18.42 -13.06
CA ASN A 60 13.57 18.67 -11.81
C ASN A 60 14.84 17.82 -11.68
N GLY A 61 15.26 17.15 -12.76
CA GLY A 61 16.48 16.31 -12.76
C GLY A 61 16.34 14.97 -12.03
N LYS A 62 15.14 14.62 -11.57
CA LYS A 62 14.81 13.33 -10.95
C LYS A 62 14.28 12.39 -12.05
N LEU A 63 15.08 11.47 -12.53
CA LEU A 63 14.72 10.61 -13.67
C LEU A 63 14.15 9.26 -13.21
N ASN A 64 13.56 8.53 -14.14
CA ASN A 64 13.09 7.15 -13.93
C ASN A 64 12.07 7.00 -12.79
N LEU A 65 11.12 7.94 -12.67
CA LEU A 65 10.01 7.83 -11.73
C LEU A 65 9.26 6.51 -11.95
N LYS A 66 9.11 5.73 -10.89
CA LYS A 66 8.41 4.45 -10.88
C LYS A 66 7.54 4.34 -9.64
N LEU A 67 6.25 4.11 -9.86
CA LEU A 67 5.30 3.78 -8.80
C LEU A 67 4.87 2.32 -9.02
N SER A 68 4.92 1.52 -7.97
CA SER A 68 4.57 0.10 -8.07
C SER A 68 4.10 -0.47 -6.74
N ILE A 69 3.38 -1.58 -6.79
CA ILE A 69 3.11 -2.36 -5.59
C ILE A 69 4.34 -3.20 -5.27
N LYS A 70 4.87 -3.00 -4.07
CA LYS A 70 5.92 -3.82 -3.48
C LYS A 70 5.30 -4.81 -2.50
N ARG A 71 5.78 -6.05 -2.56
CA ARG A 71 5.38 -7.14 -1.68
C ARG A 71 6.62 -7.76 -1.08
N ASP A 72 6.59 -8.05 0.21
CA ASP A 72 7.65 -8.78 0.89
C ASP A 72 7.09 -9.60 2.06
N ILE A 73 7.91 -10.50 2.59
CA ILE A 73 7.65 -11.18 3.87
C ILE A 73 8.82 -10.84 4.78
N ASP A 74 8.54 -10.17 5.92
CA ASP A 74 9.57 -9.74 6.87
C ASP A 74 10.71 -8.92 6.23
N GLY A 75 10.42 -8.20 5.14
CA GLY A 75 11.43 -7.45 4.37
C GLY A 75 12.16 -8.23 3.29
N ASP A 76 11.94 -9.53 3.18
CA ASP A 76 12.49 -10.34 2.10
C ASP A 76 11.60 -10.24 0.84
N GLU A 77 12.12 -9.55 -0.17
CA GLU A 77 11.53 -9.54 -1.51
C GLU A 77 11.79 -10.89 -2.19
N LEU A 78 10.72 -11.67 -2.39
CA LEU A 78 10.78 -12.96 -3.08
C LEU A 78 10.14 -12.84 -4.47
N GLU A 79 10.83 -13.27 -5.52
CA GLU A 79 10.38 -13.15 -6.91
C GLU A 79 9.00 -13.81 -7.17
N GLU A 80 8.65 -14.82 -6.37
CA GLU A 80 7.40 -15.59 -6.53
C GLU A 80 6.22 -15.01 -5.70
N LEU A 81 6.42 -13.94 -4.94
CA LEU A 81 5.35 -13.34 -4.13
C LEU A 81 4.29 -12.70 -5.00
N THR A 82 3.04 -13.08 -4.74
CA THR A 82 1.87 -12.52 -5.40
C THR A 82 0.84 -12.09 -4.38
N SER A 83 -0.18 -11.36 -4.83
CA SER A 83 -1.32 -10.97 -4.00
C SER A 83 -2.07 -12.16 -3.37
N LYS A 84 -1.87 -13.39 -3.88
CA LYS A 84 -2.45 -14.61 -3.30
C LYS A 84 -1.82 -15.00 -1.97
N ASN A 85 -0.60 -14.53 -1.71
CA ASN A 85 0.16 -14.78 -0.48
C ASN A 85 -0.21 -13.81 0.64
N CYS A 86 -1.17 -12.90 0.44
CA CYS A 86 -1.47 -11.81 1.38
C CYS A 86 -1.94 -12.24 2.78
N LEU A 87 -2.21 -13.53 3.01
CA LEU A 87 -2.54 -14.06 4.34
C LEU A 87 -1.37 -14.83 4.98
N GLU A 88 -0.19 -14.78 4.38
CA GLU A 88 1.04 -15.31 4.98
C GLU A 88 1.53 -14.34 6.07
N TYR A 89 2.08 -14.91 7.14
CA TYR A 89 2.63 -14.12 8.24
C TYR A 89 3.78 -13.25 7.75
N GLU A 90 3.82 -12.04 8.28
CA GLU A 90 4.76 -10.97 7.93
C GLU A 90 4.64 -10.49 6.47
N TYR A 91 3.62 -10.91 5.73
CA TYR A 91 3.34 -10.37 4.41
C TYR A 91 3.03 -8.88 4.53
N ARG A 92 3.74 -8.08 3.73
CA ARG A 92 3.52 -6.65 3.55
C ARG A 92 3.21 -6.35 2.10
N SER A 93 2.24 -5.48 1.88
CA SER A 93 1.96 -4.87 0.58
C SER A 93 1.92 -3.36 0.74
N GLU A 94 2.66 -2.68 -0.13
CA GLU A 94 2.83 -1.22 -0.07
C GLU A 94 2.87 -0.62 -1.47
N ILE A 95 2.39 0.61 -1.61
CA ILE A 95 2.74 1.44 -2.76
C ILE A 95 4.16 1.96 -2.53
N ASN A 96 5.02 1.73 -3.50
CA ASN A 96 6.43 2.07 -3.47
C ASN A 96 6.71 3.18 -4.48
N PHE A 97 7.47 4.19 -4.07
CA PHE A 97 7.84 5.35 -4.87
C PHE A 97 9.34 5.37 -5.08
N GLU A 98 9.77 5.24 -6.33
CA GLU A 98 11.18 5.23 -6.73
C GLU A 98 11.45 6.30 -7.79
N TYR A 99 12.60 6.96 -7.70
CA TYR A 99 13.21 7.72 -8.79
C TYR A 99 14.72 7.56 -8.68
N ASP A 100 15.42 7.52 -9.80
CA ASP A 100 16.87 7.35 -9.86
C ASP A 100 17.41 6.23 -8.95
N ALA A 101 16.91 5.00 -9.15
CA ALA A 101 17.13 3.77 -8.37
C ALA A 101 18.58 3.47 -7.87
N SER A 102 19.57 4.24 -8.31
CA SER A 102 20.94 4.27 -7.79
C SER A 102 21.16 5.13 -6.52
N LYS A 103 20.21 5.98 -6.09
CA LYS A 103 20.51 7.10 -5.18
C LYS A 103 19.96 7.07 -3.75
N SER A 104 19.02 6.22 -3.34
CA SER A 104 18.60 6.29 -1.92
C SER A 104 18.07 4.99 -1.33
N TRP A 105 18.41 4.85 -0.05
CA TRP A 105 17.88 3.90 0.93
C TRP A 105 16.55 4.41 1.53
N GLU A 106 16.11 5.61 1.12
CA GLU A 106 14.86 6.23 1.54
C GLU A 106 13.76 5.82 0.58
N VAL A 107 13.20 4.66 0.86
CA VAL A 107 12.01 4.18 0.19
C VAL A 107 10.82 4.89 0.83
N CYS A 108 10.20 5.82 0.11
CA CYS A 108 8.90 6.35 0.53
C CYS A 108 7.83 5.33 0.14
N THR A 109 6.98 4.95 1.10
CA THR A 109 5.91 3.97 0.88
C THR A 109 4.59 4.41 1.50
N ILE A 110 3.49 3.90 0.94
CA ILE A 110 2.16 3.93 1.56
C ILE A 110 1.75 2.49 1.81
N SER A 111 1.56 2.12 3.07
CA SER A 111 1.19 0.76 3.44
C SER A 111 -0.26 0.46 3.03
N LEU A 112 -0.49 -0.68 2.36
CA LEU A 112 -1.83 -1.14 1.98
C LEU A 112 -2.32 -2.25 2.91
N TRP A 113 -1.43 -3.20 3.20
CA TRP A 113 -1.72 -4.34 4.06
C TRP A 113 -0.46 -4.84 4.75
N TYR A 114 -0.58 -5.20 6.03
CA TYR A 114 0.45 -5.90 6.78
C TYR A 114 -0.19 -6.95 7.68
N TYR A 115 0.31 -8.20 7.64
CA TYR A 115 -0.12 -9.26 8.53
C TYR A 115 0.95 -9.67 9.54
N TYR A 116 0.94 -9.03 10.71
CA TYR A 116 1.91 -9.29 11.77
C TYR A 116 1.65 -10.62 12.51
N GLN A 117 2.71 -11.39 12.72
CA GLN A 117 2.73 -12.58 13.56
C GLN A 117 3.09 -12.23 15.01
N GLY A 118 2.06 -12.01 15.83
CA GLY A 118 2.25 -11.93 17.26
C GLY A 118 2.80 -13.23 17.87
N TYR A 119 3.44 -13.10 19.05
CA TYR A 119 4.03 -14.22 19.80
C TYR A 119 3.06 -15.40 20.04
N ARG A 120 1.76 -15.11 20.18
CA ARG A 120 0.69 -16.12 20.19
C ARG A 120 -0.14 -15.93 18.93
N LYS A 121 -0.70 -17.02 18.41
CA LYS A 121 -1.61 -16.97 17.24
C LYS A 121 -2.80 -16.02 17.43
N SER A 122 -3.35 -15.93 18.65
CA SER A 122 -4.42 -14.99 18.99
C SER A 122 -3.96 -13.51 19.04
N SER A 123 -2.65 -13.28 19.00
CA SER A 123 -2.03 -11.96 19.02
C SER A 123 -1.58 -11.52 17.61
N SER A 124 -1.78 -12.36 16.59
CA SER A 124 -1.58 -11.96 15.20
C SER A 124 -2.62 -10.94 14.79
N ILE A 125 -2.19 -9.95 14.02
CA ILE A 125 -3.02 -8.79 13.69
C ILE A 125 -2.73 -8.31 12.28
N GLY A 126 -3.79 -7.96 11.58
CA GLY A 126 -3.70 -7.32 10.28
C GLY A 126 -3.89 -5.82 10.40
N THR A 127 -3.18 -5.06 9.59
CA THR A 127 -3.42 -3.62 9.42
C THR A 127 -3.77 -3.38 7.96
N LEU A 128 -5.00 -2.96 7.69
CA LEU A 128 -5.53 -2.74 6.34
C LEU A 128 -5.78 -1.27 6.09
N TYR A 129 -5.35 -0.76 4.94
CA TYR A 129 -5.76 0.56 4.47
C TYR A 129 -7.28 0.61 4.23
N SER A 130 -7.92 1.61 4.81
CA SER A 130 -9.37 1.77 4.86
C SER A 130 -9.86 3.13 4.38
N GLY A 131 -8.94 3.97 3.90
CA GLY A 131 -9.29 5.19 3.18
C GLY A 131 -10.09 4.89 1.93
N THR A 132 -10.82 5.90 1.46
CA THR A 132 -11.47 5.87 0.16
C THR A 132 -10.44 5.93 -0.96
N ILE A 133 -10.83 5.51 -2.17
CA ILE A 133 -9.99 5.64 -3.38
C ILE A 133 -9.49 7.07 -3.55
N ASN A 134 -10.35 8.07 -3.31
CA ASN A 134 -9.96 9.47 -3.42
C ASN A 134 -8.92 9.87 -2.38
N GLU A 135 -9.05 9.40 -1.12
CA GLU A 135 -8.05 9.67 -0.08
C GLU A 135 -6.70 9.03 -0.44
N LEU A 136 -6.70 7.81 -0.97
CA LEU A 136 -5.49 7.15 -1.43
C LEU A 136 -4.85 7.88 -2.62
N GLU A 137 -5.66 8.35 -3.59
CA GLU A 137 -5.16 9.17 -4.68
C GLU A 137 -4.56 10.50 -4.20
N GLU A 138 -5.17 11.15 -3.20
CA GLU A 138 -4.62 12.38 -2.62
C GLU A 138 -3.33 12.12 -1.83
N GLU A 139 -3.23 11.01 -1.10
CA GLU A 139 -2.00 10.59 -0.41
C GLU A 139 -0.87 10.34 -1.41
N VAL A 140 -1.14 9.61 -2.50
CA VAL A 140 -0.18 9.40 -3.60
C VAL A 140 0.30 10.72 -4.21
N LYS A 141 -0.61 11.67 -4.45
CA LYS A 141 -0.22 13.01 -4.95
C LYS A 141 0.62 13.77 -3.95
N ALA A 142 0.23 13.77 -2.67
CA ALA A 142 0.96 14.47 -1.62
C ALA A 142 2.38 13.94 -1.53
N THR A 143 2.56 12.61 -1.49
CA THR A 143 3.87 11.96 -1.52
C THR A 143 4.67 12.35 -2.77
N LEU A 144 4.06 12.36 -3.96
CA LEU A 144 4.73 12.76 -5.20
C LEU A 144 5.19 14.23 -5.18
N GLU A 145 4.37 15.14 -4.67
CA GLU A 145 4.75 16.57 -4.54
C GLU A 145 5.86 16.76 -3.50
N GLU A 146 5.83 16.02 -2.39
CA GLU A 146 6.92 16.01 -1.40
C GLU A 146 8.24 15.52 -2.02
N LEU A 147 8.22 14.39 -2.74
CA LEU A 147 9.40 13.83 -3.42
C LEU A 147 9.91 14.72 -4.56
N LEU A 148 9.01 15.43 -5.25
CA LEU A 148 9.37 16.37 -6.29
C LEU A 148 10.17 17.56 -5.73
N HIS A 149 9.86 17.96 -4.50
CA HIS A 149 10.47 19.12 -3.82
C HIS A 149 11.53 18.75 -2.78
N SER A 150 11.79 17.47 -2.55
CA SER A 150 12.88 17.03 -1.67
C SER A 150 14.23 17.35 -2.30
N GLU A 151 15.17 17.84 -1.48
CA GLU A 151 16.57 17.98 -1.90
C GLU A 151 17.24 16.60 -1.87
N ASP A 152 17.87 16.19 -2.97
CA ASP A 152 18.71 15.00 -2.99
C ASP A 152 20.00 15.34 -2.21
N ASN A 153 20.13 14.85 -0.98
CA ASN A 153 21.36 14.99 -0.17
C ASN A 153 22.55 14.21 -0.77
#